data_AF-M3J826-F1
#
_entry.id   AF-M3J826-F1
#
_cell.length_a   1.000
_cell.length_b   1.000
_cell.length_c   1.000
_cell.angle_alpha   90.00
_cell.angle_beta   90.00
_cell.angle_gamma   90.00
#
_symmetry.space_group_name_H-M   'P 1'
#
loop_
_entity.id
_entity.type
_entity.pdbx_description
1 polymer ?
#
loop_
_entity_poly.entity_id
_entity_poly.type
_entity_poly.pdbx_seq_one_letter_code
_entity_poly.pdbx_strand_id
1 'polypeptide(L)'
;FTQGWWDANSWGKLPFDGTFTGGTGVEVVAVIEAPNIDAAKHNWSKLTKTLSGFFCASLNFIDDHITTYPKFATNEINQEKFTPEKGNKLYLLRASLPSEPVCTENLTPFLKLLPTRGKTGIASLLDGHKVFDSLWHGMSIDINTVCDEQNQCVLKLHQTVNQVVDIMRSLRKQKEGAIPKPTKGEELRCDMNKTYNSWQCFPLSDPTELKWSLNTLYGRTIKGAAYADDPEVTKITIGVNSSAWNIMLVKEREESVEAGSLVAADNGHIVQFLQDPINYDFEFSTTDSSKVLPVNKPPLYASRSLTGYSLDQGGLRVAFTNPNDEPVKFVYFESTPWFMRLYLHTLKLTLKDSTGTVSSITDQDQYIKNVYFRPAVDRKRPSHMELVIIVPPKSTLAMSYDFDKSLLLYREYPPDANHGFDVEPAVISILNAENEKTYEFRTTSLLLTLPTPDFSMPYNVIIMTCTILSLSFYQS
;
A
#
# COMPACT_ATOMS: atom_id res chain seq x y z
N PHE A 1 5.34 3.63 -2.49
CA PHE A 1 4.43 4.62 -1.89
C PHE A 1 3.01 4.10 -2.01
N THR A 2 2.26 4.01 -0.92
CA THR A 2 0.88 3.49 -0.97
C THR A 2 0.03 4.19 0.08
N GLN A 3 -1.22 4.51 -0.26
CA GLN A 3 -2.17 5.11 0.67
C GLN A 3 -3.56 4.50 0.49
N GLY A 4 -4.30 4.44 1.59
CA GLY A 4 -5.61 3.81 1.68
C GLY A 4 -5.55 2.37 2.18
N TRP A 5 -6.71 1.74 2.27
CA TRP A 5 -6.86 0.36 2.71
C TRP A 5 -7.37 -0.51 1.56
N TRP A 6 -6.69 -1.63 1.31
CA TRP A 6 -7.14 -2.61 0.34
C TRP A 6 -8.20 -3.53 0.95
N ASP A 7 -9.45 -3.38 0.52
CA ASP A 7 -10.53 -4.29 0.93
C ASP A 7 -10.51 -5.56 0.07
N ALA A 8 -9.79 -6.56 0.57
CA ALA A 8 -9.66 -7.86 -0.10
C ALA A 8 -10.97 -8.66 -0.20
N ASN A 9 -12.02 -8.31 0.57
CA ASN A 9 -13.32 -8.96 0.43
C ASN A 9 -14.06 -8.46 -0.80
N SER A 10 -14.00 -7.15 -1.04
CA SER A 10 -14.68 -6.50 -2.15
C SER A 10 -13.87 -6.55 -3.46
N TRP A 11 -12.54 -6.43 -3.37
CA TRP A 11 -11.65 -6.29 -4.54
C TRP A 11 -10.80 -7.53 -4.84
N GLY A 12 -10.69 -8.46 -3.88
CA GLY A 12 -9.98 -9.73 -4.07
C GLY A 12 -8.47 -9.62 -3.94
N LYS A 13 -7.76 -10.41 -4.75
CA LYS A 13 -6.29 -10.41 -4.85
C LYS A 13 -5.75 -9.05 -5.29
N LEU A 14 -4.61 -8.69 -4.72
CA LEU A 14 -3.83 -7.54 -5.18
C LEU A 14 -3.36 -7.74 -6.63
N PRO A 15 -3.22 -6.65 -7.41
CA PRO A 15 -2.58 -6.68 -8.72
C PRO A 15 -1.15 -7.26 -8.65
N PHE A 16 -0.75 -8.01 -9.68
CA PHE A 16 0.58 -8.64 -9.78
C PHE A 16 0.96 -9.51 -8.57
N ASP A 17 -0.05 -10.16 -7.97
CA ASP A 17 0.08 -10.96 -6.74
C ASP A 17 0.77 -10.20 -5.59
N GLY A 18 0.64 -8.86 -5.62
CA GLY A 18 1.19 -7.92 -4.64
C GLY A 18 2.71 -7.72 -4.69
N THR A 19 3.40 -8.28 -5.69
CA THR A 19 4.87 -8.13 -5.87
C THR A 19 5.32 -6.67 -5.89
N PHE A 20 4.53 -5.81 -6.52
CA PHE A 20 4.82 -4.38 -6.70
C PHE A 20 3.99 -3.49 -5.76
N THR A 21 3.46 -4.05 -4.67
CA THR A 21 2.61 -3.31 -3.72
C THR A 21 3.33 -3.14 -2.40
N GLY A 22 3.56 -1.88 -2.02
CA GLY A 22 4.15 -1.52 -0.73
C GLY A 22 3.13 -1.43 0.40
N GLY A 23 3.62 -1.36 1.64
CA GLY A 23 2.81 -0.98 2.79
C GLY A 23 2.33 0.48 2.71
N THR A 24 1.34 0.84 3.53
CA THR A 24 0.93 2.24 3.71
C THR A 24 2.14 3.13 4.01
N GLY A 25 2.17 4.32 3.43
CA GLY A 25 3.29 5.24 3.46
C GLY A 25 4.35 4.90 2.43
N VAL A 26 5.62 4.84 2.86
CA VAL A 26 6.74 4.44 2.01
C VAL A 26 7.42 3.19 2.55
N GLU A 27 7.82 2.33 1.62
CA GLU A 27 8.65 1.16 1.86
C GLU A 27 9.83 1.21 0.90
N VAL A 28 11.04 1.01 1.42
CA VAL A 28 12.27 0.93 0.63
C VAL A 28 12.94 -0.39 0.97
N VAL A 29 13.23 -1.17 -0.07
CA VAL A 29 13.95 -2.44 0.02
C VAL A 29 15.11 -2.36 -0.97
N ALA A 30 16.31 -2.69 -0.52
CA ALA A 30 17.48 -2.71 -1.39
C ALA A 30 18.44 -3.83 -1.00
N VAL A 31 19.03 -4.44 -2.02
CA VAL A 31 20.19 -5.33 -1.88
C VAL A 31 21.44 -4.50 -2.09
N ILE A 32 22.30 -4.43 -1.08
CA ILE A 32 23.54 -3.67 -1.13
C ILE A 32 24.72 -4.63 -1.09
N GLU A 33 25.54 -4.58 -2.12
CA GLU A 33 26.83 -5.23 -2.14
C GLU A 33 27.87 -4.42 -1.34
N ALA A 34 28.53 -5.05 -0.39
CA ALA A 34 29.59 -4.42 0.41
C ALA A 34 30.54 -5.45 1.04
N PRO A 35 31.77 -5.07 1.42
CA PRO A 35 32.70 -5.97 2.10
C PRO A 35 32.25 -6.31 3.54
N ASN A 36 31.57 -5.38 4.21
CA ASN A 36 31.07 -5.55 5.58
C ASN A 36 29.75 -4.79 5.80
N ILE A 37 29.12 -5.03 6.95
CA ILE A 37 27.81 -4.45 7.28
C ILE A 37 27.86 -2.93 7.48
N ASP A 38 28.98 -2.38 7.95
CA ASP A 38 29.11 -0.93 8.20
C ASP A 38 29.19 -0.16 6.88
N ALA A 39 29.93 -0.68 5.91
CA ALA A 39 29.96 -0.17 4.54
C ALA A 39 28.57 -0.30 3.87
N ALA A 40 27.87 -1.41 4.08
CA ALA A 40 26.51 -1.58 3.58
C ALA A 40 25.56 -0.52 4.16
N LYS A 41 25.62 -0.27 5.47
CA LYS A 41 24.84 0.78 6.15
C LYS A 41 25.17 2.18 5.64
N HIS A 42 26.44 2.47 5.36
CA HIS A 42 26.83 3.75 4.79
C HIS A 42 26.21 3.96 3.40
N ASN A 43 26.28 2.94 2.53
CA ASN A 43 25.67 2.95 1.21
C ASN A 43 24.14 3.04 1.29
N TRP A 44 23.51 2.35 2.26
CA TRP A 44 22.07 2.45 2.54
C TRP A 44 21.66 3.86 2.92
N SER A 45 22.39 4.51 3.83
CA SER A 45 22.13 5.91 4.22
C SER A 45 22.31 6.87 3.03
N LYS A 46 23.29 6.62 2.17
CA LYS A 46 23.49 7.42 0.95
C LYS A 46 22.32 7.26 -0.03
N LEU A 47 21.85 6.03 -0.23
CA LEU A 47 20.72 5.73 -1.11
C LEU A 47 19.44 6.42 -0.62
N THR A 48 19.07 6.22 0.64
CA THR A 48 17.85 6.77 1.24
C THR A 48 17.84 8.30 1.23
N LYS A 49 18.97 8.96 1.53
CA LYS A 49 19.12 10.42 1.41
C LYS A 49 19.00 10.92 -0.04
N THR A 50 19.51 10.16 -1.02
CA THR A 50 19.40 10.53 -2.44
C THR A 50 17.96 10.39 -2.93
N LEU A 51 17.30 9.30 -2.56
CA LEU A 51 15.89 9.06 -2.89
C LEU A 51 14.95 10.08 -2.23
N SER A 52 15.27 10.49 -0.99
CA SER A 52 14.55 11.56 -0.28
C SER A 52 14.50 12.85 -1.10
N GLY A 53 15.66 13.31 -1.61
CA GLY A 53 15.73 14.50 -2.45
C GLY A 53 15.07 14.32 -3.83
N PHE A 54 15.13 13.11 -4.40
CA PHE A 54 14.55 12.84 -5.72
C PHE A 54 13.01 12.79 -5.70
N PHE A 55 12.42 12.16 -4.68
CA PHE A 55 10.97 12.02 -4.56
C PHE A 55 10.31 13.10 -3.68
N CYS A 56 11.07 14.07 -3.16
CA CYS A 56 10.59 15.04 -2.18
C CYS A 56 9.91 14.38 -0.97
N ALA A 57 10.47 13.25 -0.52
CA ALA A 57 9.91 12.43 0.54
C ALA A 57 10.83 12.41 1.76
N SER A 58 10.29 12.11 2.94
CA SER A 58 11.01 12.14 4.22
C SER A 58 11.93 10.92 4.46
N LEU A 59 12.46 10.31 3.39
CA LEU A 59 13.32 9.11 3.45
C LEU A 59 14.67 9.36 4.12
N ASN A 60 15.04 10.62 4.34
CA ASN A 60 16.19 11.03 5.13
C ASN A 60 16.07 10.65 6.62
N PHE A 61 14.86 10.38 7.12
CA PHE A 61 14.64 9.82 8.46
C PHE A 61 14.90 8.32 8.55
N ILE A 62 15.21 7.64 7.42
CA ILE A 62 15.63 6.25 7.45
C ILE A 62 17.03 6.14 8.08
N ASP A 63 17.07 5.58 9.28
CA ASP A 63 18.27 5.32 10.05
C ASP A 63 18.28 3.88 10.60
N ASP A 64 19.28 3.57 11.43
CA ASP A 64 19.43 2.25 12.06
C ASP A 64 18.25 1.87 12.98
N HIS A 65 17.47 2.84 13.46
CA HIS A 65 16.37 2.64 14.41
C HIS A 65 15.10 2.11 13.74
N ILE A 66 15.02 2.24 12.42
CA ILE A 66 13.92 1.71 11.60
C ILE A 66 14.38 0.72 10.53
N THR A 67 15.69 0.59 10.29
CA THR A 67 16.23 -0.35 9.31
C THR A 67 16.22 -1.79 9.85
N THR A 68 15.72 -2.70 9.03
CA THR A 68 15.60 -4.14 9.30
C THR A 68 16.39 -4.96 8.29
N TYR A 69 16.66 -6.23 8.64
CA TYR A 69 17.47 -7.16 7.83
C TYR A 69 16.70 -8.47 7.62
N PRO A 70 15.75 -8.52 6.67
CA PRO A 70 14.87 -9.68 6.51
C PRO A 70 15.64 -10.96 6.21
N LYS A 71 15.53 -11.99 7.05
CA LYS A 71 16.35 -13.21 6.93
C LYS A 71 15.79 -14.18 5.90
N PHE A 72 14.48 -14.44 5.91
CA PHE A 72 13.87 -15.36 4.94
C PHE A 72 13.94 -14.84 3.50
N ALA A 73 13.66 -13.55 3.27
CA ALA A 73 13.75 -12.95 1.93
C ALA A 73 15.19 -12.91 1.39
N THR A 74 16.21 -12.94 2.26
CA THR A 74 17.61 -13.05 1.83
C THR A 74 17.92 -14.38 1.14
N ASN A 75 17.21 -15.46 1.49
CA ASN A 75 17.42 -16.76 0.85
C ASN A 75 16.97 -16.76 -0.61
N GLU A 76 15.91 -16.01 -0.96
CA GLU A 76 15.43 -15.85 -2.33
C GLU A 76 16.46 -15.12 -3.21
N ILE A 77 17.10 -14.09 -2.67
CA ILE A 77 18.13 -13.30 -3.39
C ILE A 77 19.37 -14.14 -3.69
N ASN A 78 19.73 -15.06 -2.80
CA ASN A 78 20.88 -15.94 -3.00
C ASN A 78 20.63 -17.02 -4.06
N GLN A 79 19.38 -17.24 -4.48
CA GLN A 79 19.03 -18.34 -5.37
C GLN A 79 19.18 -17.98 -6.86
N GLU A 80 19.23 -16.71 -7.28
CA GLU A 80 19.34 -16.40 -8.72
C GLU A 80 20.15 -15.13 -9.07
N LYS A 81 21.13 -15.32 -9.96
CA LYS A 81 21.63 -14.40 -11.02
C LYS A 81 22.66 -13.30 -10.70
N PHE A 82 23.01 -13.00 -9.46
CA PHE A 82 24.06 -12.00 -9.18
C PHE A 82 25.13 -12.51 -8.22
N THR A 83 26.34 -12.78 -8.75
CA THR A 83 27.51 -13.11 -7.93
C THR A 83 28.22 -11.82 -7.50
N PRO A 84 28.35 -11.55 -6.18
CA PRO A 84 29.08 -10.37 -5.73
C PRO A 84 30.56 -10.46 -6.12
N GLU A 85 31.22 -9.30 -6.20
CA GLU A 85 32.65 -9.22 -6.40
C GLU A 85 33.42 -9.94 -5.29
N LYS A 86 34.64 -10.41 -5.61
CA LYS A 86 35.46 -11.18 -4.68
C LYS A 86 35.72 -10.37 -3.40
N GLY A 87 35.24 -10.89 -2.28
CA GLY A 87 35.38 -10.27 -0.94
C GLY A 87 34.15 -9.50 -0.46
N ASN A 88 33.17 -9.26 -1.35
CA ASN A 88 31.91 -8.62 -0.99
C ASN A 88 30.82 -9.64 -0.64
N LYS A 89 29.80 -9.15 0.07
CA LYS A 89 28.58 -9.87 0.41
C LYS A 89 27.37 -9.00 0.07
N LEU A 90 26.25 -9.65 -0.19
CA LEU A 90 24.97 -8.99 -0.39
C LEU A 90 24.24 -8.83 0.94
N TYR A 91 23.76 -7.64 1.21
CA TYR A 91 22.96 -7.31 2.39
C TYR A 91 21.58 -6.83 1.94
N LEU A 92 20.53 -7.54 2.32
CA LEU A 92 19.16 -7.08 2.14
C LEU A 92 18.81 -6.14 3.30
N LEU A 93 18.52 -4.87 2.97
CA LEU A 93 18.04 -3.88 3.93
C LEU A 93 16.63 -3.45 3.56
N ARG A 94 15.79 -3.27 4.57
CA ARG A 94 14.42 -2.79 4.44
C ARG A 94 14.14 -1.72 5.48
N ALA A 95 13.43 -0.67 5.09
CA ALA A 95 12.80 0.26 6.01
C ALA A 95 11.42 0.67 5.50
N SER A 96 10.54 1.03 6.43
CA SER A 96 9.21 1.57 6.12
C SER A 96 8.93 2.80 6.96
N LEU A 97 8.31 3.80 6.34
CA LEU A 97 7.83 5.03 6.94
C LEU A 97 6.31 5.08 6.74
N PRO A 98 5.50 4.51 7.65
CA PRO A 98 4.05 4.44 7.48
C PRO A 98 3.36 5.81 7.51
N SER A 99 3.92 6.76 8.25
CA SER A 99 3.38 8.13 8.36
C SER A 99 3.71 9.03 7.16
N GLU A 100 4.50 8.55 6.18
CA GLU A 100 4.89 9.37 5.03
C GLU A 100 3.69 9.51 4.07
N PRO A 101 3.13 10.72 3.87
CA PRO A 101 2.00 10.90 2.98
C PRO A 101 2.41 10.72 1.51
N VAL A 102 1.43 10.38 0.68
CA VAL A 102 1.62 10.38 -0.77
C VAL A 102 1.25 11.75 -1.32
N CYS A 103 2.26 12.48 -1.82
CA CYS A 103 2.10 13.85 -2.30
C CYS A 103 2.09 13.92 -3.84
N THR A 104 1.45 14.96 -4.39
CA THR A 104 1.42 15.23 -5.85
C THR A 104 2.81 15.42 -6.45
N GLU A 105 3.73 15.90 -5.63
CA GLU A 105 5.13 16.18 -5.90
C GLU A 105 5.91 14.90 -6.20
N ASN A 106 5.48 13.76 -5.65
CA ASN A 106 6.12 12.45 -5.83
C ASN A 106 5.87 11.89 -7.24
N LEU A 107 4.75 12.28 -7.87
CA LEU A 107 4.38 11.81 -9.22
C LEU A 107 5.25 12.46 -10.31
N THR A 108 5.67 13.72 -10.12
CA THR A 108 6.50 14.43 -11.11
C THR A 108 7.84 13.72 -11.40
N PRO A 109 8.68 13.37 -10.41
CA PRO A 109 9.92 12.62 -10.64
C PRO A 109 9.64 11.20 -11.13
N PHE A 110 8.54 10.56 -10.69
CA PHE A 110 8.10 9.26 -11.22
C PHE A 110 7.85 9.31 -12.73
N LEU A 111 7.11 10.30 -13.22
CA LEU A 111 6.85 10.48 -14.64
C LEU A 111 8.11 10.84 -15.43
N LYS A 112 9.06 11.58 -14.83
CA LYS A 112 10.33 11.94 -15.49
C LYS A 112 11.22 10.72 -15.81
N LEU A 113 11.06 9.61 -15.09
CA LEU A 113 11.77 8.35 -15.39
C LEU A 113 11.20 7.65 -16.62
N LEU A 114 9.94 7.91 -16.98
CA LEU A 114 9.35 7.39 -18.21
C LEU A 114 9.93 8.14 -19.43
N PRO A 115 10.23 7.45 -20.54
CA PRO A 115 10.79 8.10 -21.72
C PRO A 115 9.88 9.19 -22.31
N THR A 116 8.56 9.03 -22.22
CA THR A 116 7.57 10.01 -22.69
C THR A 116 7.31 11.15 -21.69
N ARG A 117 7.88 11.07 -20.48
CA ARG A 117 7.69 12.05 -19.39
C ARG A 117 6.22 12.35 -19.06
N GLY A 118 5.33 11.38 -19.25
CA GLY A 118 3.88 11.54 -19.04
C GLY A 118 3.15 12.38 -20.09
N LYS A 119 3.77 12.66 -21.25
CA LYS A 119 3.14 13.49 -22.30
C LYS A 119 2.28 12.69 -23.28
N THR A 120 2.65 11.44 -23.56
CA THR A 120 1.99 10.55 -24.53
C THR A 120 1.72 9.17 -23.94
N GLY A 121 0.84 8.40 -24.58
CA GLY A 121 0.41 7.09 -24.13
C GLY A 121 -0.43 7.14 -22.85
N ILE A 122 -0.62 5.99 -22.20
CA ILE A 122 -1.45 5.86 -20.99
C ILE A 122 -0.98 6.79 -19.85
N ALA A 123 0.32 7.07 -19.79
CA ALA A 123 0.90 7.98 -18.80
C ALA A 123 0.36 9.41 -18.88
N SER A 124 -0.26 9.81 -20.00
CA SER A 124 -0.92 11.12 -20.14
C SER A 124 -2.15 11.32 -19.24
N LEU A 125 -2.75 10.22 -18.77
CA LEU A 125 -3.85 10.23 -17.79
C LEU A 125 -3.39 10.50 -16.35
N LEU A 126 -2.09 10.33 -16.06
CA LEU A 126 -1.56 10.43 -14.71
C LEU A 126 -1.47 11.90 -14.26
N ASP A 127 -2.53 12.37 -13.62
CA ASP A 127 -2.63 13.67 -12.96
C ASP A 127 -2.62 13.52 -11.43
N GLY A 128 -1.75 14.26 -10.74
CA GLY A 128 -1.56 14.09 -9.29
C GLY A 128 -2.84 14.27 -8.47
N HIS A 129 -3.72 15.20 -8.85
CA HIS A 129 -4.96 15.44 -8.11
C HIS A 129 -5.98 14.34 -8.33
N LYS A 130 -5.99 13.71 -9.52
CA LYS A 130 -6.94 12.65 -9.85
C LYS A 130 -6.49 11.28 -9.35
N VAL A 131 -5.20 10.99 -9.52
CA VAL A 131 -4.59 9.73 -9.08
C VAL A 131 -4.71 9.56 -7.57
N PHE A 132 -4.43 10.62 -6.81
CA PHE A 132 -4.44 10.59 -5.35
C PHE A 132 -5.82 10.86 -4.71
N ASP A 133 -6.87 11.12 -5.51
CA ASP A 133 -8.27 11.20 -5.04
C ASP A 133 -9.00 9.83 -5.03
N SER A 134 -8.27 8.76 -5.33
CA SER A 134 -8.74 7.36 -5.28
C SER A 134 -8.92 6.85 -3.83
N LEU A 135 -9.74 5.81 -3.65
CA LEU A 135 -9.95 5.16 -2.34
C LEU A 135 -8.68 4.46 -1.85
N TRP A 136 -7.93 3.89 -2.79
CA TRP A 136 -6.63 3.28 -2.57
C TRP A 136 -5.76 3.54 -3.78
N HIS A 137 -4.48 3.85 -3.56
CA HIS A 137 -3.51 3.95 -4.62
C HIS A 137 -2.12 3.53 -4.16
N GLY A 138 -1.37 2.96 -5.10
CA GLY A 138 0.04 2.61 -4.93
C GLY A 138 0.84 3.03 -6.14
N MET A 139 2.05 3.51 -5.90
CA MET A 139 3.09 3.66 -6.93
C MET A 139 4.37 2.96 -6.47
N SER A 140 4.95 2.18 -7.38
CA SER A 140 6.16 1.39 -7.15
C SER A 140 7.18 1.65 -8.24
N ILE A 141 8.44 1.54 -7.86
CA ILE A 141 9.61 1.62 -8.74
C ILE A 141 10.51 0.48 -8.31
N ASP A 142 10.68 -0.48 -9.19
CA ASP A 142 11.39 -1.72 -8.94
C ASP A 142 12.52 -1.82 -9.96
N ILE A 143 13.75 -1.92 -9.46
CA ILE A 143 14.95 -1.99 -10.31
C ILE A 143 15.61 -3.34 -10.06
N ASN A 144 15.63 -4.18 -11.08
CA ASN A 144 16.24 -5.51 -11.01
C ASN A 144 17.41 -5.59 -12.00
N THR A 145 18.51 -6.19 -11.57
CA THR A 145 19.64 -6.53 -12.44
C THR A 145 19.35 -7.86 -13.13
N VAL A 146 19.31 -7.86 -14.46
CA VAL A 146 19.17 -9.07 -15.27
C VAL A 146 20.48 -9.29 -16.00
N CYS A 147 21.17 -10.39 -15.70
CA CYS A 147 22.40 -10.78 -16.36
C CYS A 147 22.12 -11.90 -17.36
N ASP A 148 22.68 -11.76 -18.56
CA ASP A 148 22.66 -12.81 -19.59
C ASP A 148 23.68 -13.91 -19.26
N GLU A 149 23.63 -15.06 -19.97
CA GLU A 149 24.55 -16.19 -19.81
C GLU A 149 26.02 -15.80 -20.03
N GLN A 150 26.26 -14.71 -20.77
CA GLN A 150 27.57 -14.12 -21.04
C GLN A 150 28.02 -13.14 -19.94
N ASN A 151 27.32 -13.08 -18.81
CA ASN A 151 27.56 -12.20 -17.67
C ASN A 151 27.43 -10.69 -17.99
N GLN A 152 26.73 -10.35 -19.09
CA GLN A 152 26.36 -8.97 -19.36
C GLN A 152 25.08 -8.62 -18.60
N CYS A 153 25.19 -7.69 -17.65
CA CYS A 153 24.09 -7.30 -16.78
C CYS A 153 23.46 -5.99 -17.25
N VAL A 154 22.13 -5.99 -17.38
CA VAL A 154 21.31 -4.82 -17.72
C VAL A 154 20.35 -4.55 -16.56
N LEU A 155 20.14 -3.26 -16.26
CA LEU A 155 19.15 -2.85 -15.26
C LEU A 155 17.78 -2.75 -15.91
N LYS A 156 16.81 -3.49 -15.37
CA LYS A 156 15.41 -3.42 -15.75
C LYS A 156 14.64 -2.61 -14.72
N LEU A 157 14.11 -1.47 -15.15
CA LEU A 157 13.21 -0.63 -14.37
C LEU A 157 11.76 -1.04 -14.66
N HIS A 158 11.01 -1.37 -13.61
CA HIS A 158 9.57 -1.56 -13.66
C HIS A 158 8.88 -0.49 -12.80
N GLN A 159 7.94 0.22 -13.39
CA GLN A 159 7.16 1.25 -12.70
C GLN A 159 5.70 0.88 -12.74
N THR A 160 5.04 0.85 -11.58
CA THR A 160 3.60 0.54 -11.50
C THR A 160 2.83 1.64 -10.81
N VAL A 161 1.60 1.88 -11.27
CA VAL A 161 0.62 2.75 -10.61
C VAL A 161 -0.69 1.98 -10.54
N ASN A 162 -1.16 1.68 -9.34
CA ASN A 162 -2.41 0.98 -9.10
C ASN A 162 -3.38 1.92 -8.37
N GLN A 163 -4.66 1.90 -8.73
CA GLN A 163 -5.69 2.77 -8.15
C GLN A 163 -7.02 2.04 -8.04
N VAL A 164 -7.78 2.35 -6.98
CA VAL A 164 -9.18 1.98 -6.84
C VAL A 164 -10.02 3.26 -6.81
N VAL A 165 -10.79 3.48 -7.86
CA VAL A 165 -11.55 4.71 -8.07
C VAL A 165 -13.02 4.48 -7.77
N ASP A 166 -13.60 5.35 -6.94
CA ASP A 166 -15.05 5.45 -6.78
C ASP A 166 -15.62 6.33 -7.90
N ILE A 167 -16.28 5.68 -8.87
CA ILE A 167 -16.83 6.33 -10.06
C ILE A 167 -17.92 7.34 -9.67
N MET A 168 -18.84 6.97 -8.77
CA MET A 168 -19.95 7.83 -8.36
C MET A 168 -19.46 9.09 -7.64
N ARG A 169 -18.50 8.92 -6.73
CA ARG A 169 -17.84 10.05 -6.06
C ARG A 169 -17.14 10.95 -7.08
N SER A 170 -16.47 10.38 -8.07
CA SER A 170 -15.73 11.14 -9.10
C SER A 170 -16.67 11.96 -9.98
N LEU A 171 -17.76 11.36 -10.45
CA LEU A 171 -18.79 12.04 -11.24
C LEU A 171 -19.49 13.15 -10.44
N ARG A 172 -19.81 12.88 -9.17
CA ARG A 172 -20.42 13.90 -8.28
C ARG A 172 -19.48 15.08 -8.08
N LYS A 173 -18.19 14.84 -7.82
CA LYS A 173 -17.20 15.92 -7.63
C LYS A 173 -17.10 16.83 -8.85
N GLN A 174 -17.21 16.28 -10.06
CA GLN A 174 -17.20 17.07 -11.29
C GLN A 174 -18.45 17.95 -11.42
N LYS A 175 -19.62 17.48 -10.97
CA LYS A 175 -20.89 18.22 -11.04
C LYS A 175 -21.06 19.26 -9.92
N GLU A 176 -20.73 18.89 -8.68
CA GLU A 176 -21.08 19.66 -7.48
C GLU A 176 -19.91 20.35 -6.80
N GLY A 177 -18.67 19.98 -7.16
CA GLY A 177 -17.43 20.41 -6.52
C GLY A 177 -16.90 19.40 -5.49
N ALA A 178 -15.77 19.74 -4.86
CA ALA A 178 -15.06 18.84 -3.93
C ALA A 178 -15.81 18.62 -2.60
N ILE A 179 -16.62 19.60 -2.17
CA ILE A 179 -17.35 19.56 -0.91
C ILE A 179 -18.70 18.87 -1.13
N PRO A 180 -19.00 17.76 -0.43
CA PRO A 180 -20.31 17.13 -0.46
C PRO A 180 -21.41 18.12 -0.13
N LYS A 181 -22.37 18.31 -1.03
CA LYS A 181 -23.60 19.04 -0.75
C LYS A 181 -24.71 18.03 -0.47
N PRO A 182 -25.62 18.35 0.46
CA PRO A 182 -26.80 17.51 0.66
C PRO A 182 -27.61 17.48 -0.64
N THR A 183 -27.99 16.28 -1.07
CA THR A 183 -28.87 16.10 -2.23
C THR A 183 -30.17 16.84 -2.00
N LYS A 184 -30.61 17.60 -3.00
CA LYS A 184 -31.87 18.34 -2.92
C LYS A 184 -33.05 17.37 -2.79
N GLY A 185 -34.10 17.78 -2.09
CA GLY A 185 -35.26 16.92 -1.83
C GLY A 185 -35.89 16.31 -3.09
N GLU A 186 -35.91 17.07 -4.18
CA GLU A 186 -36.44 16.65 -5.50
C GLU A 186 -35.60 15.56 -6.18
N GLU A 187 -34.32 15.46 -5.84
CA GLU A 187 -33.36 14.50 -6.41
C GLU A 187 -33.18 13.27 -5.50
N LEU A 188 -33.85 13.22 -4.35
CA LEU A 188 -33.79 12.09 -3.43
C LEU A 188 -34.44 10.86 -4.07
N ARG A 189 -33.68 9.77 -4.14
CA ARG A 189 -34.15 8.48 -4.64
C ARG A 189 -34.77 7.71 -3.49
N CYS A 190 -36.10 7.71 -3.41
CA CYS A 190 -36.86 7.11 -2.32
C CYS A 190 -37.52 5.78 -2.73
N ASP A 191 -37.52 4.81 -1.82
CA ASP A 191 -38.27 3.57 -1.96
C ASP A 191 -39.77 3.83 -1.75
N MET A 192 -40.54 3.78 -2.84
CA MET A 192 -41.98 4.03 -2.85
C MET A 192 -42.80 2.89 -2.22
N ASN A 193 -42.19 1.74 -1.92
CA ASN A 193 -42.88 0.65 -1.22
C ASN A 193 -42.95 0.87 0.30
N LYS A 194 -42.20 1.85 0.83
CA LYS A 194 -42.21 2.26 2.24
C LYS A 194 -42.97 3.57 2.42
N THR A 195 -43.17 3.99 3.67
CA THR A 195 -43.84 5.27 3.95
C THR A 195 -43.07 6.42 3.32
N TYR A 196 -43.71 7.11 2.37
CA TYR A 196 -43.15 8.25 1.65
C TYR A 196 -44.05 9.48 1.84
N ASN A 197 -43.48 10.57 2.33
CA ASN A 197 -44.14 11.86 2.46
C ASN A 197 -43.10 12.99 2.43
N SER A 198 -43.54 14.25 2.54
CA SER A 198 -42.65 15.43 2.52
C SER A 198 -41.58 15.46 3.63
N TRP A 199 -41.69 14.60 4.65
CA TRP A 199 -40.79 14.51 5.79
C TRP A 199 -40.03 13.17 5.87
N GLN A 200 -40.45 12.16 5.10
CA GLN A 200 -39.95 10.79 5.20
C GLN A 200 -39.67 10.22 3.80
N CYS A 201 -38.40 9.91 3.56
CA CYS A 201 -37.90 9.24 2.38
C CYS A 201 -36.94 8.14 2.83
N PHE A 202 -37.28 6.89 2.54
CA PHE A 202 -36.34 5.79 2.72
C PHE A 202 -35.41 5.73 1.51
N PRO A 203 -34.11 5.99 1.65
CA PRO A 203 -33.21 6.11 0.50
C PRO A 203 -33.01 4.75 -0.18
N LEU A 204 -33.06 4.76 -1.51
CA LEU A 204 -32.58 3.66 -2.35
C LEU A 204 -31.04 3.68 -2.39
N SER A 205 -30.45 2.52 -2.66
CA SER A 205 -29.02 2.42 -2.98
C SER A 205 -28.67 3.21 -4.25
N ASP A 206 -27.39 3.46 -4.48
CA ASP A 206 -26.86 4.16 -5.66
C ASP A 206 -27.42 3.65 -7.00
N PRO A 207 -27.51 4.51 -8.03
CA PRO A 207 -28.07 4.13 -9.31
C PRO A 207 -27.20 3.06 -9.97
N THR A 208 -27.85 2.03 -10.50
CA THR A 208 -27.17 0.94 -11.19
C THR A 208 -26.84 1.30 -12.63
N GLU A 209 -27.60 2.20 -13.24
CA GLU A 209 -27.30 2.75 -14.56
C GLU A 209 -26.17 3.78 -14.45
N LEU A 210 -25.09 3.56 -15.18
CA LEU A 210 -23.90 4.41 -15.16
C LEU A 210 -23.39 4.66 -16.57
N LYS A 211 -22.99 5.91 -16.82
CA LYS A 211 -22.21 6.31 -18.01
C LYS A 211 -21.04 7.20 -17.59
N TRP A 212 -19.83 6.84 -17.98
CA TRP A 212 -18.60 7.58 -17.67
C TRP A 212 -17.52 7.30 -18.72
N SER A 213 -16.46 8.13 -18.75
CA SER A 213 -15.29 7.93 -19.61
C SER A 213 -13.98 8.16 -18.86
N LEU A 214 -12.84 7.79 -19.44
CA LEU A 214 -11.53 8.09 -18.82
C LEU A 214 -11.32 9.59 -18.68
N ASN A 215 -11.79 10.40 -19.64
CA ASN A 215 -11.79 11.85 -19.51
C ASN A 215 -12.63 12.34 -18.31
N THR A 216 -13.80 11.73 -18.04
CA THR A 216 -14.58 12.13 -16.85
C THR A 216 -13.88 11.80 -15.54
N LEU A 217 -13.14 10.68 -15.47
CA LEU A 217 -12.42 10.28 -14.26
C LEU A 217 -11.13 11.09 -14.08
N TYR A 218 -10.28 11.11 -15.09
CA TYR A 218 -8.93 11.67 -15.06
C TYR A 218 -8.84 13.12 -15.55
N GLY A 219 -9.92 13.68 -16.10
CA GLY A 219 -9.94 15.03 -16.67
C GLY A 219 -9.08 15.18 -17.94
N ARG A 220 -8.61 14.06 -18.51
CA ARG A 220 -7.71 14.00 -19.65
C ARG A 220 -8.03 12.77 -20.51
N THR A 221 -7.75 12.86 -21.80
CA THR A 221 -7.77 11.75 -22.75
C THR A 221 -6.36 11.17 -22.93
N ILE A 222 -6.27 9.98 -23.51
CA ILE A 222 -5.00 9.34 -23.82
C ILE A 222 -4.42 9.96 -25.08
N LYS A 223 -3.21 10.52 -24.98
CA LYS A 223 -2.54 11.19 -26.10
C LYS A 223 -1.67 10.22 -26.90
N GLY A 224 -2.25 9.64 -27.95
CA GLY A 224 -1.56 8.79 -28.93
C GLY A 224 -0.85 7.58 -28.33
N ALA A 225 -0.04 6.92 -29.17
CA ALA A 225 0.91 5.91 -28.74
C ALA A 225 2.08 6.53 -27.95
N ALA A 226 2.70 5.75 -27.06
CA ALA A 226 3.91 6.15 -26.33
C ALA A 226 5.10 6.40 -27.28
N TYR A 227 5.27 5.53 -28.29
CA TYR A 227 6.30 5.64 -29.33
C TYR A 227 5.65 5.53 -30.70
N ALA A 228 6.04 6.39 -31.62
CA ALA A 228 5.52 6.37 -33.00
C ALA A 228 6.09 5.20 -33.81
N ASP A 229 7.31 4.78 -33.50
CA ASP A 229 8.06 3.75 -34.26
C ASP A 229 7.71 2.31 -33.83
N ASP A 230 7.04 2.14 -32.69
CA ASP A 230 6.64 0.83 -32.16
C ASP A 230 5.16 0.84 -31.74
N PRO A 231 4.25 0.47 -32.67
CA PRO A 231 2.80 0.58 -32.47
C PRO A 231 2.23 -0.45 -31.48
N GLU A 232 3.01 -1.45 -31.06
CA GLU A 232 2.56 -2.47 -30.10
C GLU A 232 2.80 -2.08 -28.63
N VAL A 233 3.57 -1.01 -28.38
CA VAL A 233 3.99 -0.65 -27.02
C VAL A 233 2.82 -0.17 -26.15
N THR A 234 1.83 0.50 -26.75
CA THR A 234 0.69 1.04 -26.00
C THR A 234 -0.50 0.09 -26.07
N LYS A 235 -0.42 -0.97 -25.26
CA LYS A 235 -1.48 -1.96 -25.10
C LYS A 235 -2.41 -1.60 -23.94
N ILE A 236 -3.71 -1.55 -24.23
CA ILE A 236 -4.77 -1.38 -23.24
C ILE A 236 -5.52 -2.69 -23.11
N THR A 237 -5.67 -3.15 -21.87
CA THR A 237 -6.46 -4.35 -21.55
C THR A 237 -7.58 -3.96 -20.60
N ILE A 238 -8.82 -4.22 -20.99
CA ILE A 238 -10.00 -3.91 -20.19
C ILE A 238 -10.70 -5.22 -19.84
N GLY A 239 -10.82 -5.53 -18.56
CA GLY A 239 -11.65 -6.64 -18.07
C GLY A 239 -13.06 -6.16 -17.83
N VAL A 240 -14.05 -6.73 -18.52
CA VAL A 240 -15.44 -6.31 -18.43
C VAL A 240 -16.41 -7.47 -18.64
N ASN A 241 -17.57 -7.40 -17.99
CA ASN A 241 -18.68 -8.29 -18.32
C ASN A 241 -19.46 -7.75 -19.52
N SER A 242 -19.20 -8.29 -20.72
CA SER A 242 -19.79 -7.86 -21.99
C SER A 242 -21.31 -8.00 -22.07
N SER A 243 -21.93 -8.78 -21.18
CA SER A 243 -23.41 -8.90 -21.13
C SER A 243 -24.10 -7.68 -20.51
N ALA A 244 -23.40 -6.90 -19.70
CA ALA A 244 -23.96 -5.79 -18.94
C ALA A 244 -23.33 -4.44 -19.28
N TRP A 245 -22.10 -4.42 -19.77
CA TRP A 245 -21.33 -3.21 -20.04
C TRP A 245 -21.03 -3.07 -21.53
N ASN A 246 -21.31 -1.89 -22.06
CA ASN A 246 -20.93 -1.47 -23.39
C ASN A 246 -19.78 -0.47 -23.31
N ILE A 247 -18.70 -0.75 -24.06
CA ILE A 247 -17.51 0.10 -24.12
C ILE A 247 -17.33 0.62 -25.54
N MET A 248 -17.20 1.94 -25.67
CA MET A 248 -16.92 2.61 -26.93
C MET A 248 -15.53 3.23 -26.90
N LEU A 249 -14.75 2.99 -27.95
CA LEU A 249 -13.52 3.70 -28.22
C LEU A 249 -13.84 4.96 -29.01
N VAL A 250 -13.51 6.12 -28.46
CA VAL A 250 -13.64 7.42 -29.12
C VAL A 250 -12.25 7.85 -29.56
N LYS A 251 -12.10 8.11 -30.86
CA LYS A 251 -10.89 8.62 -31.50
C LYS A 251 -11.17 10.05 -31.96
N GLU A 252 -10.44 11.00 -31.41
CA GLU A 252 -10.58 12.42 -31.71
C GLU A 252 -9.41 12.90 -32.57
N ARG A 253 -9.73 13.32 -33.80
CA ARG A 253 -8.84 14.01 -34.75
C ARG A 253 -9.23 15.48 -34.80
N GLU A 254 -8.35 16.35 -35.32
CA GLU A 254 -8.59 17.80 -35.40
C GLU A 254 -9.92 18.18 -36.10
N GLU A 255 -10.40 17.36 -37.04
CA GLU A 255 -11.61 17.62 -37.84
C GLU A 255 -12.67 16.51 -37.77
N SER A 256 -12.43 15.39 -37.06
CA SER A 256 -13.38 14.28 -36.98
C SER A 256 -13.32 13.53 -35.66
N VAL A 257 -14.49 13.04 -35.21
CA VAL A 257 -14.62 12.15 -34.06
C VAL A 257 -15.18 10.82 -34.56
N GLU A 258 -14.40 9.76 -34.42
CA GLU A 258 -14.81 8.40 -34.76
C GLU A 258 -15.07 7.63 -33.45
N ALA A 259 -16.26 7.03 -33.32
CA ALA A 259 -16.60 6.19 -32.19
C ALA A 259 -16.91 4.77 -32.66
N GLY A 260 -16.30 3.77 -32.02
CA GLY A 260 -16.51 2.36 -32.33
C GLY A 260 -16.79 1.54 -31.08
N SER A 261 -17.81 0.69 -31.12
CA SER A 261 -18.09 -0.27 -30.04
C SER A 261 -16.99 -1.34 -30.00
N LEU A 262 -16.47 -1.64 -28.82
CA LEU A 262 -15.52 -2.71 -28.61
C LEU A 262 -16.27 -3.97 -28.14
N VAL A 263 -15.88 -5.12 -28.69
CA VAL A 263 -16.44 -6.43 -28.30
C VAL A 263 -15.37 -7.16 -27.48
N ALA A 264 -15.76 -7.65 -26.30
CA ALA A 264 -14.87 -8.48 -25.49
C ALA A 264 -14.64 -9.83 -26.15
N ALA A 265 -13.41 -10.34 -26.07
CA ALA A 265 -13.13 -11.72 -26.41
C ALA A 265 -13.83 -12.68 -25.42
N ASP A 266 -13.89 -13.97 -25.74
CA ASP A 266 -14.60 -14.99 -24.94
C ASP A 266 -14.16 -15.06 -23.46
N ASN A 267 -12.97 -14.56 -23.15
CA ASN A 267 -12.42 -14.48 -21.80
C ASN A 267 -12.87 -13.24 -21.00
N GLY A 268 -13.75 -12.38 -21.54
CA GLY A 268 -14.20 -11.15 -20.88
C GLY A 268 -13.17 -10.02 -20.89
N HIS A 269 -12.13 -10.13 -21.74
CA HIS A 269 -11.12 -9.09 -21.90
C HIS A 269 -11.17 -8.46 -23.29
N ILE A 270 -11.03 -7.15 -23.32
CA ILE A 270 -10.80 -6.37 -24.54
C ILE A 270 -9.34 -5.97 -24.57
N VAL A 271 -8.65 -6.26 -25.68
CA VAL A 271 -7.27 -5.84 -25.92
C VAL A 271 -7.27 -4.88 -27.10
N GLN A 272 -6.77 -3.66 -26.87
CA GLN A 272 -6.66 -2.63 -27.89
C GLN A 272 -5.24 -2.06 -27.90
N PHE A 273 -4.68 -1.90 -29.10
CA PHE A 273 -3.42 -1.20 -29.32
C PHE A 273 -3.70 0.21 -29.84
N LEU A 274 -3.02 1.21 -29.28
CA LEU A 274 -3.07 2.60 -29.75
C LEU A 274 -1.90 2.86 -30.68
N GLN A 275 -2.18 3.22 -31.92
CA GLN A 275 -1.17 3.35 -32.98
C GLN A 275 -1.06 4.79 -33.51
N ASP A 276 -2.21 5.46 -33.70
CA ASP A 276 -2.22 6.80 -34.29
C ASP A 276 -1.85 7.86 -33.22
N PRO A 277 -1.19 8.97 -33.60
CA PRO A 277 -0.87 10.08 -32.70
C PRO A 277 -2.09 10.99 -32.48
N ILE A 278 -3.23 10.41 -32.11
CA ILE A 278 -4.51 11.09 -31.90
C ILE A 278 -4.96 10.94 -30.44
N ASN A 279 -5.98 11.70 -30.03
CA ASN A 279 -6.54 11.54 -28.69
C ASN A 279 -7.51 10.36 -28.68
N TYR A 280 -7.39 9.52 -27.65
CA TYR A 280 -8.27 8.39 -27.40
C TYR A 280 -9.00 8.56 -26.07
N ASP A 281 -10.30 8.28 -26.06
CA ASP A 281 -11.08 8.13 -24.83
C ASP A 281 -11.85 6.80 -24.88
N PHE A 282 -12.11 6.24 -23.70
CA PHE A 282 -12.91 5.02 -23.55
C PHE A 282 -14.16 5.39 -22.77
N GLU A 283 -15.33 5.30 -23.42
CA GLU A 283 -16.63 5.48 -22.78
C GLU A 283 -17.18 4.14 -22.31
N PHE A 284 -17.60 4.11 -21.06
CA PHE A 284 -18.22 2.97 -20.40
C PHE A 284 -19.69 3.30 -20.12
N SER A 285 -20.58 2.38 -20.48
CA SER A 285 -22.02 2.52 -20.21
C SER A 285 -22.62 1.18 -19.79
N THR A 286 -23.52 1.22 -18.81
CA THR A 286 -24.24 0.04 -18.32
C THR A 286 -25.59 0.43 -17.76
N THR A 287 -26.56 -0.48 -17.85
CA THR A 287 -27.85 -0.40 -17.14
C THR A 287 -27.79 -1.01 -15.74
N ASP A 288 -26.79 -1.86 -15.48
CA ASP A 288 -26.62 -2.59 -14.22
C ASP A 288 -25.14 -2.73 -13.83
N SER A 289 -24.66 -1.77 -13.05
CA SER A 289 -23.30 -1.70 -12.53
C SER A 289 -22.94 -2.79 -11.51
N SER A 290 -23.91 -3.55 -11.01
CA SER A 290 -23.65 -4.67 -10.09
C SER A 290 -23.03 -5.88 -10.78
N LYS A 291 -23.21 -5.99 -12.11
CA LYS A 291 -22.67 -7.08 -12.92
C LYS A 291 -21.24 -6.80 -13.33
N VAL A 292 -20.31 -7.28 -12.52
CA VAL A 292 -18.86 -7.18 -12.76
C VAL A 292 -18.24 -8.57 -13.02
N LEU A 293 -16.95 -8.59 -13.37
CA LEU A 293 -16.19 -9.85 -13.44
C LEU A 293 -16.05 -10.48 -12.05
N PRO A 294 -15.97 -11.81 -11.96
CA PRO A 294 -15.82 -12.50 -10.68
C PRO A 294 -14.49 -12.10 -10.01
N VAL A 295 -14.56 -11.81 -8.72
CA VAL A 295 -13.40 -11.42 -7.92
C VAL A 295 -12.57 -12.65 -7.55
N ASN A 296 -11.28 -12.63 -7.89
CA ASN A 296 -10.35 -13.68 -7.50
C ASN A 296 -10.03 -13.55 -6.01
N LYS A 297 -10.39 -14.58 -5.22
CA LYS A 297 -10.15 -14.56 -3.76
C LYS A 297 -8.65 -14.66 -3.45
N PRO A 298 -8.15 -13.90 -2.46
CA PRO A 298 -6.79 -14.05 -2.00
C PRO A 298 -6.57 -15.40 -1.31
N PRO A 299 -5.35 -15.94 -1.38
CA PRO A 299 -4.99 -17.19 -0.68
C PRO A 299 -5.08 -17.09 0.84
N LEU A 300 -4.96 -15.89 1.43
CA LEU A 300 -5.03 -15.67 2.86
C LEU A 300 -5.58 -14.26 3.15
N TYR A 301 -6.42 -14.14 4.17
CA TYR A 301 -6.80 -12.86 4.76
C TYR A 301 -6.05 -12.66 6.08
N ALA A 302 -5.58 -11.45 6.34
CA ALA A 302 -4.96 -11.11 7.62
C ALA A 302 -5.52 -9.80 8.18
N SER A 303 -5.78 -9.78 9.47
CA SER A 303 -6.17 -8.58 10.22
C SER A 303 -5.30 -8.42 11.45
N ARG A 304 -4.86 -7.20 11.71
CA ARG A 304 -3.94 -6.86 12.79
C ARG A 304 -4.59 -5.78 13.67
N SER A 305 -4.53 -5.93 14.99
CA SER A 305 -5.17 -5.01 15.93
C SER A 305 -4.40 -4.91 17.25
N LEU A 306 -4.30 -3.70 17.80
CA LEU A 306 -3.85 -3.49 19.17
C LEU A 306 -4.95 -3.88 20.16
N THR A 307 -4.54 -4.36 21.33
CA THR A 307 -5.39 -4.80 22.45
C THR A 307 -4.84 -4.22 23.75
N GLY A 308 -5.67 -4.16 24.78
CA GLY A 308 -5.33 -3.53 26.06
C GLY A 308 -5.64 -2.03 26.08
N TYR A 309 -5.79 -1.50 27.30
CA TYR A 309 -6.19 -0.11 27.56
C TYR A 309 -5.13 0.68 28.32
N SER A 310 -3.99 0.07 28.64
CA SER A 310 -2.96 0.69 29.46
C SER A 310 -2.02 1.61 28.66
N LEU A 311 -1.41 2.57 29.35
CA LEU A 311 -0.43 3.49 28.77
C LEU A 311 1.00 2.96 28.82
N ASP A 312 1.28 1.98 29.68
CA ASP A 312 2.56 1.30 29.85
C ASP A 312 2.62 -0.06 29.15
N GLN A 313 1.48 -0.76 29.06
CA GLN A 313 1.37 -2.09 28.45
C GLN A 313 0.32 -2.12 27.34
N GLY A 314 0.48 -3.03 26.41
CA GLY A 314 -0.51 -3.37 25.40
C GLY A 314 -0.33 -4.81 24.93
N GLY A 315 -1.24 -5.25 24.07
CA GLY A 315 -1.11 -6.51 23.35
C GLY A 315 -1.34 -6.30 21.87
N LEU A 316 -0.76 -7.16 21.06
CA LEU A 316 -0.97 -7.20 19.62
C LEU A 316 -1.64 -8.52 19.27
N ARG A 317 -2.75 -8.44 18.54
CA ARG A 317 -3.46 -9.60 18.00
C ARG A 317 -3.44 -9.57 16.48
N VAL A 318 -3.07 -10.69 15.88
CA VAL A 318 -3.08 -10.89 14.44
C VAL A 318 -3.89 -12.14 14.13
N ALA A 319 -4.85 -12.04 13.23
CA ALA A 319 -5.69 -13.17 12.81
C ALA A 319 -5.46 -13.44 11.32
N PHE A 320 -5.17 -14.70 11.00
CA PHE A 320 -4.96 -15.22 9.66
C PHE A 320 -6.11 -16.16 9.31
N THR A 321 -6.85 -15.87 8.24
CA THR A 321 -7.98 -16.69 7.78
C THR A 321 -7.64 -17.31 6.44
N ASN A 322 -7.65 -18.64 6.38
CA ASN A 322 -7.46 -19.40 5.16
C ASN A 322 -8.84 -19.74 4.55
N PRO A 323 -9.22 -19.13 3.41
CA PRO A 323 -10.49 -19.42 2.75
C PRO A 323 -10.46 -20.70 1.89
N ASN A 324 -9.30 -21.30 1.67
CA ASN A 324 -9.11 -22.41 0.72
C ASN A 324 -9.31 -23.78 1.38
N ASP A 325 -9.39 -24.81 0.52
CA ASP A 325 -9.47 -26.22 0.89
C ASP A 325 -8.11 -26.85 1.23
N GLU A 326 -7.01 -26.15 0.96
CA GLU A 326 -5.64 -26.60 1.22
C GLU A 326 -4.97 -25.73 2.31
N PRO A 327 -4.03 -26.30 3.10
CA PRO A 327 -3.29 -25.53 4.08
C PRO A 327 -2.39 -24.48 3.40
N VAL A 328 -2.33 -23.29 3.98
CA VAL A 328 -1.52 -22.19 3.44
C VAL A 328 -0.29 -21.99 4.32
N LYS A 329 0.90 -22.09 3.69
CA LYS A 329 2.19 -21.81 4.32
C LYS A 329 2.65 -20.40 3.93
N PHE A 330 3.09 -19.62 4.92
CA PHE A 330 3.58 -18.26 4.67
C PHE A 330 4.63 -17.83 5.70
N VAL A 331 5.39 -16.79 5.33
CA VAL A 331 6.28 -16.06 6.24
C VAL A 331 5.55 -14.81 6.72
N TYR A 332 5.42 -14.67 8.02
CA TYR A 332 4.96 -13.47 8.70
C TYR A 332 6.16 -12.66 9.16
N PHE A 333 6.40 -11.51 8.54
CA PHE A 333 7.43 -10.56 8.94
C PHE A 333 6.76 -9.38 9.67
N GLU A 334 7.25 -9.11 10.87
CA GLU A 334 6.79 -8.02 11.73
C GLU A 334 8.00 -7.24 12.21
N SER A 335 7.90 -5.92 12.15
CA SER A 335 8.88 -5.04 12.75
C SER A 335 8.17 -3.96 13.53
N THR A 336 8.63 -3.74 14.76
CA THR A 336 8.02 -2.78 15.68
C THR A 336 9.08 -1.81 16.17
N PRO A 337 8.71 -0.53 16.38
CA PRO A 337 9.64 0.47 16.85
C PRO A 337 10.21 0.08 18.22
N TRP A 338 11.41 0.59 18.55
CA TRP A 338 12.11 0.20 19.77
C TRP A 338 11.36 0.50 21.06
N PHE A 339 10.43 1.47 21.02
CA PHE A 339 9.56 1.83 22.13
C PHE A 339 8.32 0.93 22.26
N MET A 340 8.14 -0.04 21.37
CA MET A 340 7.14 -1.10 21.44
C MET A 340 7.86 -2.44 21.63
N ARG A 341 8.11 -2.81 22.88
CA ARG A 341 8.95 -3.96 23.24
C ARG A 341 8.12 -5.24 23.33
N LEU A 342 8.29 -6.13 22.35
CA LEU A 342 7.54 -7.38 22.25
C LEU A 342 8.03 -8.44 23.26
N TYR A 343 7.08 -9.15 23.86
CA TYR A 343 7.33 -10.31 24.71
C TYR A 343 6.94 -11.62 24.03
N LEU A 344 7.90 -12.25 23.36
CA LEU A 344 7.63 -13.50 22.65
C LEU A 344 7.16 -14.64 23.60
N HIS A 345 7.53 -14.61 24.87
CA HIS A 345 7.10 -15.60 25.85
C HIS A 345 5.59 -15.54 26.21
N THR A 346 4.90 -14.44 25.88
CA THR A 346 3.45 -14.30 26.08
C THR A 346 2.64 -14.70 24.85
N LEU A 347 3.31 -15.21 23.81
CA LEU A 347 2.67 -15.70 22.59
C LEU A 347 1.61 -16.73 22.90
N LYS A 348 0.38 -16.46 22.48
CA LYS A 348 -0.77 -17.36 22.57
C LYS A 348 -1.36 -17.55 21.18
N LEU A 349 -1.72 -18.80 20.88
CA LEU A 349 -2.38 -19.17 19.64
C LEU A 349 -3.80 -19.65 19.93
N THR A 350 -4.73 -19.22 19.09
CA THR A 350 -6.12 -19.64 19.12
C THR A 350 -6.52 -20.03 17.70
N LEU A 351 -7.15 -21.19 17.56
CA LEU A 351 -7.68 -21.66 16.28
C LEU A 351 -9.19 -21.60 16.33
N LYS A 352 -9.78 -21.05 15.28
CA LYS A 352 -11.20 -21.16 14.98
C LYS A 352 -11.36 -22.09 13.79
N ASP A 353 -11.96 -23.26 14.03
CA ASP A 353 -12.22 -24.25 13.00
C ASP A 353 -13.41 -23.86 12.11
N SER A 354 -13.63 -24.64 11.05
CA SER A 354 -14.75 -24.49 10.13
C SER A 354 -16.13 -24.60 10.81
N THR A 355 -16.21 -25.27 11.95
CA THR A 355 -17.42 -25.38 12.79
C THR A 355 -17.68 -24.12 13.64
N GLY A 356 -16.73 -23.19 13.67
CA GLY A 356 -16.77 -21.99 14.52
C GLY A 356 -16.29 -22.21 15.95
N THR A 357 -15.91 -23.44 16.32
CA THR A 357 -15.35 -23.76 17.63
C THR A 357 -13.98 -23.10 17.79
N VAL A 358 -13.77 -22.41 18.90
CA VAL A 358 -12.50 -21.75 19.22
C VAL A 358 -11.75 -22.56 20.26
N SER A 359 -10.55 -23.02 19.92
CA SER A 359 -9.66 -23.74 20.82
C SER A 359 -8.35 -22.98 21.03
N SER A 360 -7.92 -22.86 22.29
CA SER A 360 -6.56 -22.43 22.61
C SER A 360 -5.57 -23.55 22.29
N ILE A 361 -4.51 -23.22 21.58
CA ILE A 361 -3.47 -24.17 21.18
C ILE A 361 -2.38 -24.19 22.26
N THR A 362 -2.07 -25.37 22.79
CA THR A 362 -0.97 -25.57 23.75
C THR A 362 0.37 -25.82 23.05
N ASP A 363 0.37 -26.58 21.95
CA ASP A 363 1.56 -26.88 21.17
C ASP A 363 1.68 -25.93 19.96
N GLN A 364 2.54 -24.93 20.08
CA GLN A 364 2.71 -23.91 19.05
C GLN A 364 3.46 -24.42 17.81
N ASP A 365 4.29 -25.47 17.97
CA ASP A 365 5.11 -26.04 16.90
C ASP A 365 4.27 -26.73 15.82
N GLN A 366 3.01 -27.03 16.13
CA GLN A 366 2.03 -27.51 15.17
C GLN A 366 1.82 -26.50 14.02
N TYR A 367 1.77 -25.20 14.32
CA TYR A 367 1.43 -24.14 13.36
C TYR A 367 2.62 -23.24 13.02
N ILE A 368 3.50 -22.97 13.99
CA ILE A 368 4.70 -22.15 13.80
C ILE A 368 5.89 -23.08 13.62
N LYS A 369 6.44 -23.14 12.40
CA LYS A 369 7.53 -24.07 12.06
C LYS A 369 8.91 -23.51 12.26
N ASN A 370 9.05 -22.18 12.24
CA ASN A 370 10.32 -21.51 12.43
C ASN A 370 10.08 -20.13 13.00
N VAL A 371 10.95 -19.72 13.92
CA VAL A 371 10.91 -18.43 14.61
C VAL A 371 12.29 -17.79 14.52
N TYR A 372 12.33 -16.61 13.94
CA TYR A 372 13.48 -15.72 14.04
C TYR A 372 13.03 -14.45 14.76
N PHE A 373 13.65 -14.16 15.89
CA PHE A 373 13.34 -12.96 16.66
C PHE A 373 14.63 -12.22 17.00
N ARG A 374 14.62 -10.92 16.70
CA ARG A 374 15.68 -9.98 17.01
C ARG A 374 15.08 -8.87 17.86
N PRO A 375 15.37 -8.80 19.16
CA PRO A 375 14.74 -7.83 20.06
C PRO A 375 15.15 -6.39 19.72
N ALA A 376 14.30 -5.44 20.10
CA ALA A 376 14.63 -4.02 20.00
C ALA A 376 15.83 -3.64 20.90
N VAL A 377 16.52 -2.56 20.52
CA VAL A 377 17.49 -1.88 21.38
C VAL A 377 17.12 -0.40 21.38
N ASP A 378 16.91 0.16 22.57
CA ASP A 378 16.46 1.55 22.75
C ASP A 378 17.27 2.53 21.89
N ARG A 379 16.54 3.31 21.07
CA ARG A 379 17.08 4.37 20.20
C ARG A 379 18.18 3.90 19.25
N LYS A 380 18.29 2.59 18.99
CA LYS A 380 19.33 2.02 18.16
C LYS A 380 18.78 1.10 17.09
N ARG A 381 17.81 0.24 17.40
CA ARG A 381 17.32 -0.80 16.50
C ARG A 381 15.86 -1.18 16.80
N PRO A 382 15.03 -1.43 15.77
CA PRO A 382 13.68 -1.91 15.99
C PRO A 382 13.68 -3.38 16.46
N SER A 383 12.53 -3.84 16.93
CA SER A 383 12.26 -5.27 17.11
C SER A 383 11.88 -5.85 15.75
N HIS A 384 12.37 -7.05 15.46
CA HIS A 384 12.17 -7.72 14.19
C HIS A 384 11.84 -9.19 14.45
N MET A 385 10.69 -9.64 13.96
CA MET A 385 10.19 -10.99 14.10
C MET A 385 9.81 -11.57 12.75
N GLU A 386 10.25 -12.80 12.49
CA GLU A 386 9.85 -13.60 11.32
C GLU A 386 9.35 -14.97 11.79
N LEU A 387 8.14 -15.34 11.37
CA LEU A 387 7.52 -16.61 11.70
C LEU A 387 7.13 -17.35 10.42
N VAL A 388 7.50 -18.63 10.30
CA VAL A 388 6.97 -19.50 9.26
C VAL A 388 5.72 -20.17 9.82
N ILE A 389 4.55 -19.81 9.29
CA ILE A 389 3.25 -20.22 9.81
C ILE A 389 2.53 -21.08 8.76
N ILE A 390 1.85 -22.13 9.22
CA ILE A 390 0.95 -22.95 8.40
C ILE A 390 -0.46 -22.85 8.99
N VAL A 391 -1.43 -22.43 8.19
CA VAL A 391 -2.84 -22.33 8.60
C VAL A 391 -3.67 -23.41 7.90
N PRO A 392 -4.41 -24.25 8.64
CA PRO A 392 -5.26 -25.29 8.04
C PRO A 392 -6.35 -24.75 7.11
N PRO A 393 -6.91 -25.59 6.23
CA PRO A 393 -8.05 -25.25 5.39
C PRO A 393 -9.23 -24.68 6.18
N LYS A 394 -9.93 -23.69 5.60
CA LYS A 394 -11.19 -23.12 6.13
C LYS A 394 -11.16 -22.78 7.63
N SER A 395 -10.02 -22.27 8.11
CA SER A 395 -9.80 -21.98 9.52
C SER A 395 -9.23 -20.57 9.72
N THR A 396 -9.38 -20.04 10.93
CA THR A 396 -8.75 -18.78 11.35
C THR A 396 -7.79 -19.05 12.50
N LEU A 397 -6.50 -18.85 12.28
CA LEU A 397 -5.47 -18.87 13.32
C LEU A 397 -5.24 -17.44 13.82
N ALA A 398 -5.49 -17.20 15.09
CA ALA A 398 -5.19 -15.92 15.72
C ALA A 398 -4.04 -16.06 16.72
N MET A 399 -3.05 -15.20 16.55
CA MET A 399 -1.85 -15.06 17.35
C MET A 399 -1.94 -13.78 18.19
N SER A 400 -1.64 -13.87 19.48
CA SER A 400 -1.57 -12.71 20.37
C SER A 400 -0.32 -12.72 21.22
N TYR A 401 0.29 -11.56 21.42
CA TYR A 401 1.42 -11.37 22.32
C TYR A 401 1.39 -9.98 22.93
N ASP A 402 1.93 -9.88 24.14
CA ASP A 402 1.98 -8.65 24.92
C ASP A 402 3.24 -7.84 24.59
N PHE A 403 3.17 -6.52 24.82
CA PHE A 403 4.29 -5.61 24.65
C PHE A 403 4.23 -4.47 25.67
N ASP A 404 5.41 -3.95 26.01
CA ASP A 404 5.54 -2.73 26.82
C ASP A 404 5.78 -1.50 25.93
N LYS A 405 5.29 -0.36 26.41
CA LYS A 405 5.44 0.97 25.83
C LYS A 405 6.54 1.72 26.59
N SER A 406 7.65 1.98 25.93
CA SER A 406 8.75 2.74 26.52
C SER A 406 8.43 4.24 26.58
N LEU A 407 8.89 4.91 27.63
CA LEU A 407 8.81 6.35 27.74
C LEU A 407 9.76 7.03 26.74
N LEU A 408 9.20 7.97 25.99
CA LEU A 408 9.93 8.82 25.07
C LEU A 408 10.39 10.11 25.76
N LEU A 409 11.51 10.65 25.30
CA LEU A 409 11.94 12.00 25.63
C LEU A 409 11.02 13.01 24.95
N TYR A 410 10.87 14.19 25.54
CA TYR A 410 10.07 15.29 24.98
C TYR A 410 10.37 15.58 23.49
N ARG A 411 11.65 15.50 23.09
CA ARG A 411 12.11 15.78 21.73
C ARG A 411 11.85 14.64 20.73
N GLU A 412 11.42 13.48 21.20
CA GLU A 412 11.15 12.29 20.39
C GLU A 412 9.69 12.22 19.94
N TYR A 413 8.82 13.08 20.48
CA TYR A 413 7.45 13.19 20.04
C TYR A 413 7.34 13.95 18.71
N PRO A 414 6.45 13.51 17.79
CA PRO A 414 6.10 14.31 16.64
C PRO A 414 5.43 15.62 17.07
N PRO A 415 5.37 16.64 16.18
CA PRO A 415 4.72 17.92 16.49
C PRO A 415 3.28 17.78 16.99
N ASP A 416 2.54 16.77 16.53
CA ASP A 416 1.24 16.38 17.07
C ASP A 416 1.34 15.06 17.85
N ALA A 417 1.76 15.18 19.12
CA ALA A 417 1.91 14.02 20.00
C ALA A 417 0.57 13.30 20.31
N ASN A 418 -0.56 13.99 20.17
CA ASN A 418 -1.88 13.43 20.47
C ASN A 418 -2.38 12.48 19.38
N HIS A 419 -1.86 12.61 18.15
CA HIS A 419 -2.19 11.70 17.06
C HIS A 419 -1.75 10.26 17.38
N GLY A 420 -0.60 10.09 18.02
CA GLY A 420 0.04 8.79 18.26
C GLY A 420 1.14 8.49 17.25
N PHE A 421 1.63 7.25 17.26
CA PHE A 421 2.74 6.78 16.45
C PHE A 421 2.27 5.67 15.51
N ASP A 422 2.51 5.83 14.21
CA ASP A 422 2.25 4.75 13.26
C ASP A 422 3.28 3.63 13.42
N VAL A 423 2.79 2.42 13.57
CA VAL A 423 3.57 1.18 13.51
C VAL A 423 3.46 0.62 12.11
N GLU A 424 4.60 0.23 11.54
CA GLU A 424 4.66 -0.25 10.17
C GLU A 424 3.76 -1.48 9.94
N PRO A 425 3.21 -1.64 8.73
CA PRO A 425 2.55 -2.87 8.31
C PRO A 425 3.42 -4.11 8.43
N ALA A 426 2.83 -5.20 8.93
CA ALA A 426 3.44 -6.52 8.80
C ALA A 426 3.38 -7.01 7.34
N VAL A 427 4.43 -7.69 6.89
CA VAL A 427 4.56 -8.26 5.55
C VAL A 427 4.25 -9.76 5.62
N ILE A 428 3.39 -10.23 4.71
CA ILE A 428 3.02 -11.64 4.61
C ILE A 428 3.38 -12.13 3.21
N SER A 429 4.30 -13.09 3.15
CA SER A 429 4.77 -13.71 1.91
C SER A 429 4.34 -15.17 1.88
N ILE A 430 3.47 -15.52 0.94
CA ILE A 430 2.89 -16.86 0.80
C ILE A 430 3.80 -17.73 -0.05
N LEU A 431 4.06 -18.93 0.43
CA LEU A 431 5.02 -19.85 -0.15
C LEU A 431 4.29 -21.03 -0.83
N ASN A 432 4.80 -21.44 -1.99
CA ASN A 432 4.42 -22.72 -2.59
C ASN A 432 5.13 -23.90 -1.88
N ALA A 433 4.91 -25.12 -2.39
CA ALA A 433 5.56 -26.33 -1.86
C ALA A 433 7.10 -26.30 -1.97
N GLU A 434 7.64 -25.54 -2.95
CA GLU A 434 9.06 -25.38 -3.23
C GLU A 434 9.70 -24.24 -2.39
N ASN A 435 8.91 -23.57 -1.53
CA ASN A 435 9.27 -22.37 -0.76
C ASN A 435 9.54 -21.12 -1.61
N GLU A 436 9.00 -21.06 -2.81
CA GLU A 436 9.01 -19.85 -3.62
C GLU A 436 7.79 -18.98 -3.29
N LYS A 437 8.00 -17.67 -3.34
CA LYS A 437 6.95 -16.69 -3.09
C LYS A 437 5.96 -16.63 -4.25
N THR A 438 4.68 -16.82 -3.94
CA THR A 438 3.58 -16.79 -4.94
C THR A 438 2.66 -15.60 -4.80
N TYR A 439 2.53 -15.06 -3.59
CA TYR A 439 1.68 -13.90 -3.31
C TYR A 439 2.24 -13.17 -2.09
N GLU A 440 2.25 -11.85 -2.15
CA GLU A 440 2.74 -11.02 -1.06
C GLU A 440 1.76 -9.89 -0.76
N PHE A 441 1.53 -9.60 0.51
CA PHE A 441 0.70 -8.46 0.88
C PHE A 441 1.13 -7.89 2.22
N ARG A 442 0.71 -6.65 2.48
CA ARG A 442 0.93 -5.97 3.76
C ARG A 442 -0.40 -5.87 4.50
N THR A 443 -0.32 -5.96 5.83
CA THR A 443 -1.44 -5.63 6.71
C THR A 443 -1.65 -4.11 6.78
N THR A 444 -2.65 -3.63 7.51
CA THR A 444 -2.79 -2.20 7.81
C THR A 444 -1.72 -1.75 8.80
N SER A 445 -1.30 -0.48 8.71
CA SER A 445 -0.53 0.15 9.80
C SER A 445 -1.37 0.19 11.09
N LEU A 446 -0.70 0.26 12.24
CA LEU A 446 -1.38 0.44 13.52
C LEU A 446 -1.06 1.80 14.08
N LEU A 447 -2.00 2.39 14.82
CA LEU A 447 -1.78 3.65 15.52
C LEU A 447 -1.55 3.37 17.00
N LEU A 448 -0.30 3.52 17.46
CA LEU A 448 0.09 3.30 18.85
C LEU A 448 0.02 4.59 19.65
N THR A 449 -0.78 4.60 20.70
CA THR A 449 -0.82 5.70 21.66
C THR A 449 0.18 5.48 22.80
N LEU A 450 1.03 6.48 23.01
CA LEU A 450 2.03 6.53 24.09
C LEU A 450 1.63 7.58 25.14
N PRO A 451 2.14 7.49 26.38
CA PRO A 451 1.87 8.47 27.42
C PRO A 451 2.46 9.85 27.06
N THR A 452 1.62 10.74 26.55
CA THR A 452 2.01 12.09 26.14
C THR A 452 2.34 12.96 27.36
N PRO A 453 3.55 13.54 27.47
CA PRO A 453 3.88 14.47 28.54
C PRO A 453 3.12 15.79 28.38
N ASP A 454 3.01 16.57 29.47
CA ASP A 454 2.47 17.92 29.39
C ASP A 454 3.48 18.85 28.68
N PHE A 455 3.20 19.18 27.42
CA PHE A 455 4.03 20.06 26.59
C PHE A 455 4.01 21.53 27.07
N SER A 456 3.06 21.92 27.91
CA SER A 456 2.94 23.31 28.39
C SER A 456 3.98 23.65 29.47
N MET A 457 4.44 22.67 30.25
CA MET A 457 5.37 22.95 31.35
C MET A 457 6.73 23.49 30.89
N PRO A 458 7.44 22.89 29.91
CA PRO A 458 8.69 23.47 29.40
C PRO A 458 8.49 24.86 28.80
N TYR A 459 7.38 25.10 28.12
CA TYR A 459 7.03 26.40 27.56
C TYR A 459 6.86 27.47 28.64
N ASN A 460 6.10 27.15 29.70
CA ASN A 460 5.89 28.04 30.83
C ASN A 460 7.21 28.39 31.54
N VAL A 461 8.11 27.40 31.69
CA VAL A 461 9.44 27.61 32.29
C VAL A 461 10.32 28.49 31.39
N ILE A 462 10.34 28.25 30.08
CA ILE A 462 11.11 29.06 29.12
C ILE A 462 10.58 30.51 29.13
N ILE A 463 9.27 30.72 29.08
CA ILE A 463 8.68 32.06 29.18
C ILE A 463 9.10 32.72 30.48
N MET A 464 8.90 32.07 31.62
CA MET A 464 9.23 32.66 32.92
C MET A 464 10.71 33.05 33.00
N THR A 465 11.62 32.18 32.57
CA THR A 465 13.07 32.46 32.58
C THR A 465 13.45 33.58 31.61
N CYS A 466 12.89 33.60 30.40
CA CYS A 466 13.07 34.69 29.44
C CYS A 466 12.52 36.01 29.98
N THR A 467 11.36 36.01 30.64
CA THR A 467 10.78 37.20 31.27
C THR A 467 11.68 37.71 32.40
N ILE A 468 12.17 36.83 33.28
CA ILE A 468 13.10 37.20 34.36
C ILE A 468 14.41 37.79 33.81
N LEU A 469 15.00 37.16 32.80
CA LEU A 469 16.21 37.67 32.15
C LEU A 469 15.95 39.03 31.50
N SER A 470 14.84 39.18 30.78
CA SER A 470 14.50 40.45 30.14
C SER A 470 14.34 41.59 31.15
N LEU A 471 13.69 41.34 32.29
CA LEU A 471 13.55 42.31 33.37
C LEU A 471 14.89 42.65 34.03
N SER A 472 15.75 41.64 34.22
CA SER A 472 17.07 41.82 34.84
C SER A 472 18.00 42.68 33.96
N PHE A 473 17.97 42.50 32.64
CA PHE A 473 18.76 43.29 31.69
C PHE A 473 18.16 44.67 31.39
N TYR A 474 16.85 44.86 31.58
CA TYR A 474 16.21 46.17 31.43
C TYR A 474 16.37 47.07 32.66
N GLN A 475 16.66 46.50 33.83
CA GLN A 475 16.89 47.24 35.09
C GLN A 475 18.37 47.55 35.38
N SER A 476 19.29 47.03 34.55
CA SER A 476 20.72 47.42 34.52
C SER A 476 20.98 48.41 33.40
#